data_AF-A0A914PR35-F1
#
_entry.id   AF-A0A914PR35-F1
#
_cell.length_a   1.000
_cell.length_b   1.000
_cell.length_c   1.000
_cell.angle_alpha   90.00
_cell.angle_beta   90.00
_cell.angle_gamma   90.00
#
_symmetry.space_group_name_H-M   'P 1'
#
loop_
_entity.id
_entity.type
_entity.pdbx_description
1 polymer ?
#
loop_
_entity_poly.entity_id
_entity_poly.type
_entity_poly.pdbx_seq_one_letter_code
_entity_poly.pdbx_strand_id
1 'polypeptide(L)'
;MAGDHSIFEAFLQIQQSTLENAHFAVQVYLEAIFDQMKAIYSQQLFFGKHQLELRLAGTLVIEKEDDCPLKHTIFNDYDNTTDTSSLTLSLDSLRAIGALSSWRALHLDVLPRHDHIIFLTKFDLLSPNGASSTQGMGFVGKMCDKSESISVVEDIGALTTAAIASHELGHSLGAYHDGEIDKTLESYLKMDLN
;
A
#
# COMPACT_ATOMS: atom_id res chain seq x y z
N MET A 1 0.73 -2.16 -9.19
CA MET A 1 0.11 -1.14 -8.31
C MET A 1 -1.38 -1.36 -8.30
N ALA A 2 -2.04 -1.22 -7.16
CA ALA A 2 -3.48 -1.33 -7.05
C ALA A 2 -4.07 -0.13 -6.30
N GLY A 3 -5.19 0.40 -6.78
CA GLY A 3 -6.01 1.37 -6.05
C GLY A 3 -7.26 0.67 -5.56
N ASP A 4 -7.54 0.77 -4.26
CA ASP A 4 -8.79 0.25 -3.71
C ASP A 4 -10.00 1.12 -4.11
N HIS A 5 -11.19 0.73 -3.65
CA HIS A 5 -12.41 1.47 -3.97
C HIS A 5 -12.39 2.92 -3.47
N SER A 6 -11.74 3.19 -2.34
CA SER A 6 -11.68 4.54 -1.78
C SER A 6 -10.83 5.49 -2.64
N ILE A 7 -9.79 4.98 -3.29
CA ILE A 7 -9.02 5.75 -4.30
C ILE A 7 -9.90 6.04 -5.52
N PHE A 8 -10.61 5.04 -6.03
CA PHE A 8 -11.52 5.23 -7.17
C PHE A 8 -12.61 6.25 -6.86
N GLU A 9 -13.24 6.14 -5.70
CA GLU A 9 -14.28 7.07 -5.25
C GLU A 9 -13.74 8.51 -5.13
N ALA A 10 -12.54 8.70 -4.57
CA ALA A 10 -11.93 10.02 -4.47
C ALA A 10 -11.75 10.68 -5.84
N PHE A 11 -11.27 9.94 -6.85
CA PHE A 11 -11.11 10.47 -8.22
C PHE A 11 -12.44 10.68 -8.94
N LEU A 12 -13.46 9.87 -8.63
CA LEU A 12 -14.81 10.07 -9.14
C LEU A 12 -15.42 11.38 -8.61
N GLN A 13 -15.22 11.67 -7.33
CA GLN A 13 -15.72 12.88 -6.68
C GLN A 13 -15.02 14.17 -7.17
N ILE A 14 -13.71 14.13 -7.41
CA ILE A 14 -12.91 15.32 -7.76
C ILE A 14 -13.36 16.00 -9.06
N GLN A 15 -13.89 15.27 -10.07
CA GLN A 15 -14.30 15.90 -11.34
C GLN A 15 -15.76 15.78 -11.72
N GLN A 16 -16.66 15.32 -10.83
CA GLN A 16 -17.98 14.83 -11.25
C GLN A 16 -17.84 13.89 -12.46
N SER A 17 -16.78 13.08 -12.41
CA SER A 17 -16.22 12.38 -13.56
C SER A 17 -17.16 11.27 -14.01
N THR A 18 -17.11 10.89 -15.28
CA THR A 18 -17.63 9.57 -15.67
C THR A 18 -16.81 8.47 -15.01
N LEU A 19 -17.39 7.28 -14.84
CA LEU A 19 -16.68 6.12 -14.28
C LEU A 19 -15.40 5.80 -15.08
N GLU A 20 -15.47 5.88 -16.41
CA GLU A 20 -14.33 5.66 -17.30
C GLU A 20 -13.20 6.67 -17.08
N ASN A 21 -13.54 7.96 -16.93
CA ASN A 21 -12.54 9.00 -16.67
C ASN A 21 -11.91 8.83 -15.28
N ALA A 22 -12.71 8.47 -14.27
CA ALA A 22 -12.19 8.19 -12.93
C ALA A 22 -11.24 7.00 -12.94
N HIS A 23 -11.64 5.89 -13.59
CA HIS A 23 -10.80 4.71 -13.75
C HIS A 23 -9.47 5.05 -14.44
N PHE A 24 -9.53 5.74 -15.57
CA PHE A 24 -8.33 6.17 -16.30
C PHE A 24 -7.44 7.08 -15.45
N ALA A 25 -8.01 8.04 -14.72
CA ALA A 25 -7.24 8.93 -13.85
C ALA A 25 -6.55 8.18 -12.72
N VAL A 26 -7.20 7.18 -12.12
CA VAL A 26 -6.57 6.30 -11.11
C VAL A 26 -5.44 5.48 -11.73
N GLN A 27 -5.61 4.92 -12.93
CA GLN A 27 -4.52 4.18 -13.60
C GLN A 27 -3.29 5.06 -13.81
N VAL A 28 -3.48 6.26 -14.36
CA VAL A 28 -2.40 7.24 -14.57
C VAL A 28 -1.76 7.62 -13.23
N TYR A 29 -2.56 7.78 -12.17
CA TYR A 29 -2.04 8.08 -10.84
C TYR A 29 -1.15 6.94 -10.29
N LEU A 30 -1.61 5.69 -10.39
CA LEU A 30 -0.86 4.52 -9.95
C LEU A 30 0.46 4.36 -10.72
N GLU A 31 0.46 4.61 -12.03
CA GLU A 31 1.67 4.64 -12.86
C GLU A 31 2.64 5.75 -12.42
N ALA A 32 2.13 6.95 -12.16
CA ALA A 32 2.94 8.08 -11.73
C ALA A 32 3.60 7.85 -10.35
N ILE A 33 2.90 7.21 -9.41
CA ILE A 33 3.48 6.80 -8.12
C ILE A 33 4.57 5.74 -8.33
N PHE A 34 4.31 4.75 -9.18
CA PHE A 34 5.31 3.73 -9.51
C PHE A 34 6.58 4.32 -10.13
N ASP A 35 6.45 5.27 -11.04
CA ASP A 35 7.61 5.94 -11.66
C ASP A 35 8.43 6.74 -10.63
N GLN A 36 7.78 7.34 -9.64
CA GLN A 36 8.46 8.00 -8.52
C GLN A 36 9.21 7.00 -7.64
N MET A 37 8.61 5.84 -7.32
CA MET A 37 9.30 4.76 -6.62
C MET A 37 10.52 4.27 -7.41
N LYS A 38 10.37 4.09 -8.73
CA LYS A 38 11.48 3.70 -9.60
C LYS A 38 12.61 4.72 -9.56
N ALA A 39 12.28 6.02 -9.53
CA ALA A 39 13.27 7.07 -9.36
C ALA A 39 14.00 6.95 -8.00
N ILE A 40 13.29 6.70 -6.90
CA ILE A 40 13.88 6.48 -5.56
C ILE A 40 14.88 5.32 -5.59
N TYR A 41 14.46 4.15 -6.09
CA TYR A 41 15.31 2.96 -6.13
C TYR A 41 16.47 3.05 -7.14
N SER A 42 16.35 3.90 -8.16
CA SER A 42 17.42 4.12 -9.13
C SER A 42 18.65 4.83 -8.54
N GLN A 43 18.52 5.50 -7.39
CA GLN A 43 19.57 6.36 -6.83
C GLN A 43 20.75 5.61 -6.17
N GLN A 44 20.90 4.28 -6.35
CA GLN A 44 22.01 3.46 -5.83
C GLN A 44 22.24 3.52 -4.30
N LEU A 45 21.34 4.15 -3.53
CA LEU A 45 21.52 4.37 -2.09
C LEU A 45 21.34 3.11 -1.24
N PHE A 46 20.64 2.10 -1.76
CA PHE A 46 20.05 1.05 -0.93
C PHE A 46 20.78 -0.31 -1.00
N PHE A 47 21.36 -0.70 -2.13
CA PHE A 47 21.79 -2.10 -2.37
C PHE A 47 23.29 -2.29 -2.63
N GLY A 48 24.12 -1.28 -2.37
CA GLY A 48 25.57 -1.36 -2.59
C GLY A 48 25.91 -1.68 -4.05
N LYS A 49 26.36 -2.92 -4.33
CA LYS A 49 26.71 -3.39 -5.69
C LYS A 49 25.54 -3.95 -6.50
N HIS A 50 24.41 -4.25 -5.87
CA HIS A 50 23.25 -4.80 -6.56
C HIS A 50 22.36 -3.65 -7.04
N GLN A 51 21.82 -3.76 -8.25
CA GLN A 51 20.83 -2.83 -8.78
C GLN A 51 19.46 -3.51 -8.72
N LEU A 52 18.51 -2.88 -8.05
CA LEU A 52 17.11 -3.29 -8.08
C LEU A 52 16.44 -2.58 -9.26
N GLU A 53 15.91 -3.36 -10.21
CA GLU A 53 15.14 -2.83 -11.33
C GLU A 53 13.65 -3.02 -11.07
N LEU A 54 12.92 -1.91 -10.88
CA LEU A 54 11.46 -1.95 -10.76
C LEU A 54 10.81 -1.94 -12.15
N ARG A 55 9.91 -2.91 -12.39
CA ARG A 55 9.06 -3.01 -13.57
C ARG A 55 7.59 -3.13 -13.19
N LEU A 56 6.75 -2.28 -13.77
CA LEU A 56 5.31 -2.32 -13.52
C LEU A 56 4.71 -3.50 -14.29
N ALA A 57 4.22 -4.51 -13.57
CA ALA A 57 3.49 -5.62 -14.17
C ALA A 57 2.08 -5.21 -14.66
N GLY A 58 1.48 -4.23 -13.99
CA GLY A 58 0.17 -3.67 -14.33
C GLY A 58 -0.44 -2.85 -13.19
N THR A 59 -1.56 -2.21 -13.52
CA THR A 59 -2.42 -1.49 -12.58
C THR A 59 -3.72 -2.26 -12.36
N LEU A 60 -4.22 -2.26 -11.12
CA LEU A 60 -5.55 -2.75 -10.77
C LEU A 60 -6.34 -1.59 -10.14
N VAL A 61 -7.55 -1.34 -10.62
CA VAL A 61 -8.47 -0.36 -10.03
C VAL A 61 -9.71 -1.10 -9.55
N ILE A 62 -10.02 -1.02 -8.27
CA ILE A 62 -11.21 -1.64 -7.71
C ILE A 62 -12.35 -0.62 -7.77
N GLU A 63 -13.22 -0.74 -8.77
CA GLU A 63 -14.30 0.24 -8.97
C GLU A 63 -15.51 0.01 -8.06
N LYS A 64 -15.82 -1.24 -7.72
CA LYS A 64 -16.98 -1.59 -6.91
C LYS A 64 -16.59 -1.76 -5.46
N GLU A 65 -17.38 -1.19 -4.57
CA GLU A 65 -17.18 -1.33 -3.13
C GLU A 65 -17.19 -2.80 -2.70
N ASP A 66 -18.10 -3.61 -3.23
CA ASP A 66 -18.22 -5.06 -2.92
C ASP A 66 -16.98 -5.87 -3.32
N ASP A 67 -16.20 -5.40 -4.28
CA ASP A 67 -14.97 -6.05 -4.72
C ASP A 67 -13.75 -5.56 -3.90
N CYS A 68 -13.94 -4.60 -2.98
CA CYS A 68 -12.87 -4.01 -2.18
C CYS A 68 -12.50 -4.93 -1.00
N PRO A 69 -11.25 -5.43 -0.94
CA PRO A 69 -10.79 -6.29 0.15
C PRO A 69 -10.77 -5.58 1.51
N LEU A 70 -10.75 -4.25 1.52
CA LEU A 70 -10.76 -3.42 2.73
C LEU A 70 -12.17 -3.01 3.17
N LYS A 71 -13.24 -3.39 2.44
CA LYS A 71 -14.62 -3.02 2.79
C LYS A 71 -15.01 -3.45 4.21
N HIS A 72 -14.74 -4.71 4.54
CA HIS A 72 -15.21 -5.33 5.78
C HIS A 72 -14.29 -5.06 6.98
N THR A 73 -13.14 -4.43 6.76
CA THR A 73 -12.18 -4.17 7.84
C THR A 73 -12.51 -2.92 8.65
N ILE A 74 -13.46 -2.10 8.17
CA ILE A 74 -13.95 -0.85 8.79
C ILE A 74 -14.83 -1.13 10.02
N PHE A 75 -15.46 -2.30 10.10
CA PHE A 75 -16.39 -2.63 11.19
C PHE A 75 -15.66 -3.38 12.31
N ASN A 76 -15.13 -2.66 13.32
CA ASN A 76 -14.98 -3.12 14.71
C ASN A 76 -14.29 -2.05 15.59
N ASP A 77 -14.82 -0.83 15.62
CA ASP A 77 -14.59 0.11 16.72
C ASP A 77 -15.88 0.88 17.10
N TYR A 78 -17.03 0.22 16.96
CA TYR A 78 -18.32 0.76 17.43
C TYR A 78 -18.47 0.48 18.93
N ASP A 79 -17.60 1.09 19.75
CA ASP A 79 -17.90 1.34 21.15
C ASP A 79 -18.55 2.74 21.26
N ASN A 80 -19.87 2.77 21.12
CA ASN A 80 -20.77 3.64 21.85
C ASN A 80 -20.46 5.16 21.93
N THR A 81 -20.10 5.82 20.84
CA THR A 81 -20.18 7.29 20.76
C THR A 81 -21.02 7.73 19.57
N THR A 82 -22.22 8.20 19.87
CA THR A 82 -23.06 9.01 18.99
C THR A 82 -22.34 10.32 18.66
N ASP A 83 -21.70 10.40 17.51
CA ASP A 83 -21.55 11.69 16.83
C ASP A 83 -21.45 11.51 15.30
N THR A 84 -22.60 11.68 14.66
CA THR A 84 -22.76 11.70 13.21
C THR A 84 -22.39 13.10 12.70
N SER A 85 -21.12 13.34 12.30
CA SER A 85 -20.76 14.46 11.38
C SER A 85 -19.27 14.58 11.01
N SER A 86 -18.48 13.50 11.00
CA SER A 86 -17.16 13.45 10.35
C SER A 86 -16.65 12.00 10.32
N LEU A 87 -17.06 11.23 9.31
CA LEU A 87 -16.49 9.89 9.07
C LEU A 87 -15.06 10.04 8.54
N THR A 88 -14.10 10.31 9.43
CA THR A 88 -12.70 10.00 9.18
C THR A 88 -12.60 8.48 9.17
N LEU A 89 -12.68 7.89 7.97
CA LEU A 89 -12.59 6.45 7.76
C LEU A 89 -11.16 6.01 8.10
N SER A 90 -10.96 5.55 9.32
CA SER A 90 -9.70 4.99 9.82
C SER A 90 -9.75 3.47 9.82
N LEU A 91 -8.59 2.85 9.71
CA LEU A 91 -8.46 1.41 9.58
C LEU A 91 -7.20 0.90 10.29
N ASP A 92 -7.36 -0.12 11.14
CA ASP A 92 -6.22 -0.82 11.74
C ASP A 92 -5.33 -1.44 10.64
N SER A 93 -4.07 -0.99 10.60
CA SER A 93 -3.10 -1.37 9.57
C SER A 93 -2.83 -2.88 9.52
N LEU A 94 -2.88 -3.57 10.67
CA LEU A 94 -2.68 -5.02 10.74
C LEU A 94 -3.87 -5.78 10.14
N ARG A 95 -5.10 -5.33 10.42
CA ARG A 95 -6.32 -5.87 9.78
C ARG A 95 -6.33 -5.59 8.28
N ALA A 96 -5.91 -4.40 7.85
CA ALA A 96 -5.83 -4.03 6.44
C ALA A 96 -4.90 -4.98 5.66
N ILE A 97 -3.65 -5.13 6.13
CA ILE A 97 -2.67 -5.99 5.44
C ILE A 97 -3.08 -7.46 5.50
N GLY A 98 -3.71 -7.92 6.60
CA GLY A 98 -4.22 -9.28 6.73
C GLY A 98 -5.36 -9.59 5.76
N ALA A 99 -6.29 -8.66 5.57
CA ALA A 99 -7.38 -8.78 4.60
C ALA A 99 -6.85 -8.82 3.16
N LEU A 100 -5.89 -7.96 2.84
CA LEU A 100 -5.24 -7.92 1.53
C LEU A 100 -4.44 -9.19 1.22
N SER A 101 -3.68 -9.71 2.19
CA SER A 101 -2.96 -10.98 2.06
C SER A 101 -3.91 -12.14 1.78
N SER A 102 -5.03 -12.20 2.51
CA SER A 102 -6.08 -13.22 2.30
C SER A 102 -6.74 -13.08 0.93
N TRP A 103 -7.06 -11.86 0.52
CA TRP A 103 -7.63 -11.57 -0.79
C TRP A 103 -6.66 -11.97 -1.92
N ARG A 104 -5.38 -11.62 -1.80
CA ARG A 104 -4.36 -11.97 -2.80
C ARG A 104 -4.21 -13.48 -2.94
N ALA A 105 -4.20 -14.21 -1.83
CA ALA A 105 -4.13 -15.67 -1.84
C ALA A 105 -5.26 -16.32 -2.64
N LEU A 106 -6.46 -15.71 -2.64
CA LEU A 106 -7.63 -16.20 -3.38
C LEU A 106 -7.66 -15.77 -4.85
N HIS A 107 -6.98 -14.68 -5.21
CA HIS A 107 -7.03 -14.08 -6.55
C HIS A 107 -5.73 -14.23 -7.35
N LEU A 108 -4.69 -14.88 -6.80
CA LEU A 108 -3.37 -14.95 -7.43
C LEU A 108 -3.41 -15.49 -8.87
N ASP A 109 -4.29 -16.45 -9.16
CA ASP A 109 -4.40 -17.09 -10.47
C ASP A 109 -5.05 -16.20 -11.55
N VAL A 110 -5.80 -15.16 -11.16
CA VAL A 110 -6.47 -14.23 -12.08
C VAL A 110 -5.73 -12.90 -12.23
N LEU A 111 -4.76 -12.63 -11.35
CA LEU A 111 -3.92 -11.45 -11.43
C LEU A 111 -2.81 -11.64 -12.48
N PRO A 112 -2.39 -10.57 -13.18
CA PRO A 112 -1.20 -10.62 -14.03
C PRO A 112 0.00 -11.12 -13.23
N ARG A 113 0.90 -11.88 -13.85
CA ARG A 113 2.11 -12.37 -13.16
C ARG A 113 2.92 -11.19 -12.60
N HIS A 114 3.16 -11.19 -11.30
CA HIS A 114 3.87 -10.14 -10.56
C HIS A 114 4.61 -10.74 -9.36
N ASP A 115 5.61 -10.03 -8.85
CA ASP A 115 6.37 -10.45 -7.66
C ASP A 115 5.79 -9.87 -6.35
N HIS A 116 5.22 -8.66 -6.41
CA HIS A 116 4.68 -7.92 -5.27
C HIS A 116 3.51 -7.01 -5.68
N ILE A 117 2.55 -6.77 -4.79
CA ILE A 117 1.44 -5.80 -5.00
C ILE A 117 1.50 -4.70 -3.94
N ILE A 118 1.40 -3.45 -4.38
CA ILE A 118 1.22 -2.30 -3.48
C ILE A 118 -0.19 -1.78 -3.67
N PHE A 119 -0.98 -1.79 -2.61
CA PHE A 119 -2.32 -1.20 -2.54
C PHE A 119 -2.25 0.22 -2.01
N LEU A 120 -2.87 1.15 -2.71
CA LEU A 120 -3.15 2.51 -2.21
C LEU A 120 -4.58 2.57 -1.68
N THR A 121 -4.78 3.28 -0.58
CA THR A 121 -6.08 3.51 0.05
C THR A 121 -6.21 4.94 0.58
N LYS A 122 -7.43 5.47 0.66
CA LYS A 122 -7.76 6.73 1.35
C LYS A 122 -8.10 6.54 2.83
N PHE A 123 -8.10 5.32 3.34
CA PHE A 123 -8.26 5.06 4.76
C PHE A 123 -7.05 5.56 5.56
N ASP A 124 -7.31 6.25 6.66
CA ASP A 124 -6.29 6.62 7.66
C ASP A 124 -5.81 5.35 8.36
N LEU A 125 -4.56 4.96 8.12
CA LEU A 125 -4.02 3.71 8.65
C LEU A 125 -3.54 3.91 10.10
N LEU A 126 -4.20 3.22 11.03
CA LEU A 126 -3.84 3.27 12.43
C LEU A 126 -2.83 2.18 12.78
N SER A 127 -1.81 2.55 13.55
CA SER A 127 -0.91 1.61 14.21
C SER A 127 -1.70 0.74 15.21
N PRO A 128 -1.13 -0.39 15.67
CA PRO A 128 -1.77 -1.25 16.69
C PRO A 128 -2.11 -0.53 18.00
N ASN A 129 -1.48 0.61 18.28
CA ASN A 129 -1.73 1.44 19.46
C ASN A 129 -2.75 2.57 19.18
N GLY A 130 -3.39 2.58 18.00
CA GLY A 130 -4.36 3.58 17.58
C GLY A 130 -3.77 4.91 17.10
N ALA A 131 -2.44 5.01 16.96
CA ALA A 131 -1.80 6.22 16.44
C ALA A 131 -1.76 6.20 14.90
N SER A 132 -2.13 7.31 14.24
CA SER A 132 -2.05 7.57 12.79
C SER A 132 -0.61 7.78 12.28
N SER A 133 0.40 7.34 13.04
CA SER A 133 1.80 7.41 12.62
C SER A 133 2.17 6.36 11.57
N THR A 134 1.28 5.41 11.28
CA THR A 134 1.53 4.28 10.37
C THR A 134 0.86 4.55 9.02
N GLN A 135 1.56 5.20 8.11
CA GLN A 135 1.02 5.53 6.78
C GLN A 135 1.18 4.40 5.76
N GLY A 136 1.75 3.27 6.18
CA GLY A 136 1.95 2.08 5.36
C GLY A 136 2.18 0.84 6.22
N MET A 137 1.97 -0.34 5.62
CA MET A 137 2.25 -1.62 6.24
C MET A 137 2.60 -2.67 5.18
N GLY A 138 3.64 -3.45 5.46
CA GLY A 138 4.11 -4.57 4.66
C GLY A 138 4.76 -5.65 5.52
N PHE A 139 4.87 -6.86 5.00
CA PHE A 139 5.55 -7.95 5.71
C PHE A 139 7.05 -7.93 5.44
N VAL A 140 7.86 -8.13 6.48
CA VAL A 140 9.31 -8.16 6.31
C VAL A 140 9.78 -9.46 5.64
N GLY A 141 10.57 -9.34 4.58
CA GLY A 141 11.21 -10.47 3.90
C GLY A 141 10.27 -11.39 3.11
N LYS A 142 9.09 -10.89 2.72
CA LYS A 142 8.05 -11.64 2.00
C LYS A 142 7.99 -11.34 0.50
N MET A 143 9.03 -10.75 -0.08
CA MET A 143 9.15 -10.64 -1.55
C MET A 143 8.96 -12.00 -2.22
N CYS A 144 8.14 -12.06 -3.27
CA CYS A 144 7.77 -13.27 -4.01
C CYS A 144 6.92 -14.32 -3.25
N ASP A 145 6.57 -14.09 -1.98
CA ASP A 145 5.61 -14.95 -1.28
C ASP A 145 4.25 -14.94 -1.98
N LYS A 146 3.51 -16.06 -1.94
CA LYS A 146 2.23 -16.21 -2.66
C LYS A 146 1.05 -15.47 -2.03
N SER A 147 1.08 -15.21 -0.73
CA SER A 147 0.05 -14.45 -0.02
C SER A 147 0.60 -13.13 0.50
N GLU A 148 1.79 -13.15 1.10
CA GLU A 148 2.32 -12.06 1.93
C GLU A 148 3.21 -11.08 1.15
N SER A 149 3.44 -11.31 -0.14
CA SER A 149 4.09 -10.31 -1.00
C SER A 149 3.13 -9.20 -1.42
N ILE A 150 2.71 -8.43 -0.43
CA ILE A 150 1.76 -7.33 -0.55
C ILE A 150 2.07 -6.25 0.49
N SER A 151 1.79 -5.00 0.13
CA SER A 151 1.85 -3.84 1.03
C SER A 151 0.60 -2.97 0.86
N VAL A 152 0.22 -2.26 1.91
CA VAL A 152 -0.85 -1.25 1.90
C VAL A 152 -0.27 0.10 2.29
N VAL A 153 -0.70 1.15 1.61
CA VAL A 153 -0.18 2.51 1.77
C VAL A 153 -1.34 3.48 1.78
N GLU A 154 -1.36 4.35 2.78
CA GLU A 154 -2.25 5.50 2.84
C GLU A 154 -1.84 6.54 1.79
N ASP A 155 -2.80 6.91 0.95
CA ASP A 155 -2.60 7.88 -0.13
C ASP A 155 -2.77 9.32 0.36
N ILE A 156 -1.68 9.87 0.87
CA ILE A 156 -1.54 11.29 1.23
C ILE A 156 -1.03 12.17 0.08
N GLY A 157 -0.73 11.57 -1.08
CA GLY A 157 -0.44 12.25 -2.34
C GLY A 157 1.04 12.31 -2.73
N ALA A 158 1.25 12.37 -4.05
CA ALA A 158 2.52 12.74 -4.70
C ALA A 158 3.75 11.96 -4.19
N LEU A 159 4.86 12.68 -3.97
CA LEU A 159 6.15 12.08 -3.59
C LEU A 159 6.09 11.39 -2.22
N THR A 160 5.26 11.87 -1.30
CA THR A 160 5.16 11.27 0.03
C THR A 160 4.56 9.86 -0.05
N THR A 161 3.49 9.66 -0.82
CA THR A 161 2.94 8.33 -1.08
C THR A 161 3.96 7.42 -1.77
N ALA A 162 4.72 7.92 -2.74
CA ALA A 162 5.76 7.14 -3.40
C ALA A 162 6.91 6.77 -2.45
N ALA A 163 7.26 7.66 -1.53
CA ALA A 163 8.25 7.40 -0.49
C ALA A 163 7.75 6.29 0.44
N ILE A 164 6.56 6.41 1.00
CA ILE A 164 5.97 5.37 1.88
C ILE A 164 5.82 4.04 1.14
N ALA A 165 5.35 4.04 -0.11
CA ALA A 165 5.29 2.81 -0.92
C ALA A 165 6.67 2.18 -1.12
N SER A 166 7.71 3.01 -1.29
CA SER A 166 9.09 2.53 -1.33
C SER A 166 9.51 1.97 0.03
N HIS A 167 9.09 2.59 1.15
CA HIS A 167 9.27 2.09 2.52
C HIS A 167 8.83 0.64 2.67
N GLU A 168 7.56 0.40 2.35
CA GLU A 168 6.92 -0.90 2.53
C GLU A 168 7.46 -1.97 1.56
N LEU A 169 7.86 -1.55 0.35
CA LEU A 169 8.57 -2.44 -0.57
C LEU A 169 9.94 -2.86 0.00
N GLY A 170 10.63 -1.95 0.69
CA GLY A 170 11.85 -2.21 1.44
C GLY A 170 11.67 -3.31 2.49
N HIS A 171 10.62 -3.22 3.30
CA HIS A 171 10.26 -4.28 4.24
C HIS A 171 10.08 -5.61 3.52
N SER A 172 9.32 -5.65 2.42
CA SER A 172 9.14 -6.87 1.64
C SER A 172 10.45 -7.47 1.12
N LEU A 173 11.42 -6.63 0.78
CA LEU A 173 12.78 -7.02 0.38
C LEU A 173 13.69 -7.43 1.54
N GLY A 174 13.21 -7.33 2.79
CA GLY A 174 13.90 -7.77 4.01
C GLY A 174 14.54 -6.64 4.81
N ALA A 175 14.24 -5.37 4.52
CA ALA A 175 14.70 -4.26 5.35
C ALA A 175 13.91 -4.19 6.67
N TYR A 176 14.60 -3.77 7.73
CA TYR A 176 13.99 -3.37 9.00
C TYR A 176 14.11 -1.86 9.16
N HIS A 177 13.37 -1.30 10.11
CA HIS A 177 13.56 0.10 10.47
C HIS A 177 14.97 0.37 10.97
N ASP A 178 15.45 1.59 10.75
CA ASP A 178 16.73 2.02 11.28
C ASP A 178 16.71 1.97 12.82
N GLY A 179 17.75 1.38 13.40
CA GLY A 179 17.84 1.17 14.86
C GLY A 179 17.15 -0.10 15.37
N GLU A 180 16.38 -0.79 14.53
CA GLU A 180 15.86 -2.14 14.81
C GLU A 180 16.83 -3.18 14.24
N ILE A 181 17.36 -4.06 15.11
CA ILE A 181 18.34 -5.08 14.71
C ILE A 181 17.69 -6.46 14.84
N ASP A 182 17.60 -7.21 13.75
CA ASP A 182 17.52 -8.67 13.85
C ASP A 182 18.89 -9.18 14.33
N LYS A 183 18.92 -9.79 15.51
CA LYS A 183 20.15 -10.28 16.17
C LYS A 183 20.86 -11.42 15.43
N THR A 184 20.38 -11.83 14.25
CA THR A 184 20.85 -13.04 13.58
C THR A 184 21.72 -12.83 12.34
N LEU A 185 21.74 -11.66 11.67
CA LEU A 185 22.50 -11.47 10.41
C LEU A 185 22.96 -10.01 10.16
N GLU A 186 24.26 -9.81 9.86
CA GLU A 186 24.96 -8.51 9.82
C GLU A 186 24.83 -7.67 8.53
N SER A 187 23.87 -7.89 7.62
CA SER A 187 23.90 -7.19 6.31
C SER A 187 22.56 -6.80 5.70
N TYR A 188 21.69 -6.10 6.44
CA TYR A 188 20.40 -5.65 5.90
C TYR A 188 20.35 -4.19 5.48
N LEU A 189 19.49 -3.93 4.50
CA LEU A 189 19.10 -2.62 4.03
C LEU A 189 18.47 -1.81 5.17
N LYS A 190 18.93 -0.57 5.27
CA LYS A 190 18.50 0.45 6.20
C LYS A 190 17.57 1.42 5.48
N MET A 191 16.41 1.70 6.03
CA MET A 191 15.44 2.60 5.44
C MET A 191 14.79 3.46 6.51
N ASP A 192 15.16 4.74 6.50
CA ASP A 192 14.41 5.83 7.11
C ASP A 192 13.95 6.79 6.01
N LEU A 193 12.68 7.23 6.10
CA LEU A 193 12.11 8.34 5.32
C LEU A 193 11.67 9.50 6.22
N ASN A 194 12.26 9.60 7.42
CA ASN A 194 12.05 10.75 8.32
C ASN A 194 12.64 12.04 7.76
#